data_AF-A0A2D6HHK0-F1
#
_entry.id   AF-A0A2D6HHK0-F1
#
_cell.length_a   1.000
_cell.length_b   1.000
_cell.length_c   1.000
_cell.angle_alpha   90.00
_cell.angle_beta   90.00
_cell.angle_gamma   90.00
#
_symmetry.space_group_name_H-M   'P 1'
#
loop_
_entity.id
_entity.type
_entity.pdbx_description
1 polymer ?
#
loop_
_entity_poly.entity_id
_entity_poly.type
_entity_poly.pdbx_seq_one_letter_code
_entity_poly.pdbx_strand_id
1 'polypeptide(L)'
;MHLRSPLAAGVLALAASCATTAGDAKSRQAVGPWLAPSPNLSQQIQDQVTRLPWTHGIERVETIHWLASVGEPAYENLLDLVSDPRSDVAGAALAALGATRDSRLVEPLRRIPWPVESEDALGLERARALLRLGDWSMIPRLVDGLEHESFMVRTLCLQALREATREDFDYHPGEKELARRFGVVRWREWWNARSSDPILTGGGG
;
A
#
# COMPACT_ATOMS: atom_id res chain seq x y z
N MET A 1 -24.45 11.52 -88.48
CA MET A 1 -25.53 10.65 -87.94
C MET A 1 -24.88 9.32 -87.56
N HIS A 2 -24.81 8.83 -86.33
CA HIS A 2 -25.33 9.27 -85.05
C HIS A 2 -24.26 9.06 -83.96
N LEU A 3 -24.12 10.09 -83.13
CA LEU A 3 -23.68 10.10 -81.74
C LEU A 3 -24.00 8.80 -80.97
N ARG A 4 -23.06 8.33 -80.16
CA ARG A 4 -23.31 7.76 -78.82
C ARG A 4 -21.98 7.52 -78.07
N SER A 5 -21.62 8.47 -77.20
CA SER A 5 -21.06 8.14 -75.88
C SER A 5 -22.13 7.40 -75.07
N PRO A 6 -21.78 6.60 -74.06
CA PRO A 6 -21.76 7.21 -72.73
C PRO A 6 -20.81 6.58 -71.67
N LEU A 7 -20.61 7.38 -70.62
CA LEU A 7 -20.38 7.02 -69.21
C LEU A 7 -19.00 6.55 -68.76
N ALA A 8 -18.26 7.55 -68.25
CA ALA A 8 -17.28 7.44 -67.20
C ALA A 8 -17.88 6.78 -65.95
N ALA A 9 -17.26 5.69 -65.50
CA ALA A 9 -17.43 5.15 -64.15
C ALA A 9 -16.20 5.56 -63.34
N GLY A 10 -16.33 6.66 -62.60
CA GLY A 10 -15.34 7.04 -61.59
C GLY A 10 -15.42 6.08 -60.42
N VAL A 11 -14.39 5.24 -60.26
CA VAL A 11 -14.21 4.43 -59.05
C VAL A 11 -13.67 5.36 -57.96
N LEU A 12 -14.56 5.82 -57.07
CA LEU A 12 -14.17 6.44 -55.82
C LEU A 12 -13.61 5.35 -54.89
N ALA A 13 -12.29 5.22 -54.84
CA ALA A 13 -11.63 4.41 -53.83
C ALA A 13 -11.72 5.14 -52.48
N LEU A 14 -12.67 4.74 -51.64
CA LEU A 14 -12.69 5.11 -50.22
C LEU A 14 -11.49 4.46 -49.54
N ALA A 15 -10.41 5.22 -49.35
CA ALA A 15 -9.34 4.84 -48.45
C ALA A 15 -9.89 4.84 -47.02
N ALA A 16 -10.29 3.67 -46.53
CA ALA A 16 -10.50 3.46 -45.10
C ALA A 16 -9.13 3.60 -44.43
N SER A 17 -8.86 4.80 -43.91
CA SER A 17 -7.71 5.05 -43.04
C SER A 17 -7.99 4.34 -41.72
N CYS A 18 -7.62 3.07 -41.63
CA CYS A 18 -7.42 2.41 -40.36
C CYS A 18 -6.18 3.05 -39.73
N ALA A 19 -6.37 4.19 -39.06
CA ALA A 19 -5.38 4.77 -38.18
C ALA A 19 -5.26 3.86 -36.94
N THR A 20 -4.51 2.77 -37.08
CA THR A 20 -3.98 2.05 -35.93
C THR A 20 -2.99 3.00 -35.26
N THR A 21 -3.34 3.53 -34.09
CA THR A 21 -2.44 4.32 -33.27
C THR A 21 -1.32 3.41 -32.74
N ALA A 22 -0.33 3.15 -33.60
CA ALA A 22 0.96 2.58 -33.22
C ALA A 22 1.80 3.54 -32.34
N GLY A 23 1.25 4.70 -31.97
CA GLY A 23 1.89 5.75 -31.19
C GLY A 23 1.78 5.60 -29.67
N ASP A 24 0.81 4.84 -29.14
CA ASP A 24 0.60 4.74 -27.67
C ASP A 24 1.59 3.82 -26.94
N ALA A 25 2.44 3.12 -27.68
CA ALA A 25 3.40 2.19 -27.09
C ALA A 25 4.72 2.86 -26.64
N LYS A 26 4.96 4.14 -26.97
CA LYS A 26 6.30 4.76 -26.82
C LYS A 26 6.40 5.96 -25.88
N SER A 27 5.37 6.29 -25.12
CA SER A 27 5.41 7.43 -24.17
C SER A 27 4.94 7.11 -22.75
N ARG A 28 5.00 5.84 -22.30
CA ARG A 28 4.91 5.55 -20.87
C ARG A 28 6.25 5.86 -20.22
N GLN A 29 6.47 7.14 -19.92
CA GLN A 29 7.50 7.53 -18.99
C GLN A 29 7.09 6.95 -17.63
N ALA A 30 7.74 5.86 -17.24
CA ALA A 30 7.39 5.10 -16.04
C ALA A 30 7.56 6.01 -14.81
N VAL A 31 6.46 6.28 -14.11
CA VAL A 31 6.50 6.85 -12.76
C VAL A 31 6.85 5.68 -11.84
N GLY A 32 8.15 5.45 -11.64
CA GLY A 32 8.62 4.33 -10.82
C GLY A 32 8.34 2.94 -11.41
N PRO A 33 8.40 1.87 -10.60
CA PRO A 33 8.18 0.50 -11.04
C PRO A 33 6.70 0.13 -11.25
N TRP A 34 5.77 1.08 -11.06
CA TRP A 34 4.34 0.85 -11.03
C TRP A 34 3.67 1.05 -12.38
N LEU A 35 2.47 0.48 -12.52
CA LEU A 35 1.60 0.74 -13.68
C LEU A 35 1.29 2.24 -13.83
N ALA A 36 1.59 2.79 -15.00
CA ALA A 36 1.27 4.18 -15.32
C ALA A 36 -0.26 4.37 -15.45
N PRO A 37 -0.86 5.41 -14.81
CA PRO A 37 -2.28 5.73 -14.96
C PRO A 37 -2.61 6.25 -16.36
N SER A 38 -3.90 6.17 -16.74
CA SER A 38 -4.41 6.94 -17.89
C SER A 38 -4.34 8.44 -17.60
N PRO A 39 -4.31 9.32 -18.62
CA PRO A 39 -4.27 10.77 -18.39
C PRO A 39 -5.41 11.29 -17.48
N ASN A 40 -6.61 10.72 -17.62
CA ASN A 40 -7.75 11.09 -16.77
C ASN A 40 -7.54 10.67 -15.31
N LEU A 41 -7.11 9.42 -15.08
CA LEU A 41 -6.83 8.92 -13.73
C LEU A 41 -5.68 9.70 -13.08
N SER A 42 -4.63 10.01 -13.85
CA SER A 42 -3.52 10.83 -13.37
C SER A 42 -4.00 12.20 -12.89
N GLN A 43 -4.91 12.85 -13.63
CA GLN A 43 -5.50 14.12 -13.23
C GLN A 43 -6.34 13.96 -11.96
N GLN A 44 -7.15 12.90 -11.85
CA GLN A 44 -7.95 12.63 -10.65
C GLN A 44 -7.07 12.43 -9.41
N ILE A 45 -6.01 11.63 -9.52
CA ILE A 45 -5.05 11.42 -8.42
C ILE A 45 -4.43 12.76 -8.01
N GLN A 46 -3.97 13.54 -8.99
CA GLN A 46 -3.35 14.83 -8.73
C GLN A 46 -4.31 15.81 -8.04
N ASP A 47 -5.56 15.88 -8.49
CA ASP A 47 -6.58 16.76 -7.89
C ASP A 47 -6.85 16.39 -6.43
N GLN A 48 -6.92 15.09 -6.11
CA GLN A 48 -7.13 14.60 -4.75
C GLN A 48 -5.91 14.90 -3.85
N VAL A 49 -4.70 14.58 -4.33
CA VAL A 49 -3.45 14.83 -3.58
C VAL A 49 -3.26 16.32 -3.31
N THR A 50 -3.54 17.20 -4.29
CA THR A 50 -3.43 18.65 -4.12
C THR A 50 -4.44 19.21 -3.11
N ARG A 51 -5.62 18.60 -2.97
CA ARG A 51 -6.65 19.02 -2.00
C ARG A 51 -6.40 18.49 -0.60
N LEU A 52 -5.73 17.35 -0.46
CA LEU A 52 -5.52 16.63 0.80
C LEU A 52 -5.04 17.51 1.97
N PRO A 53 -4.11 18.48 1.80
CA PRO A 53 -3.71 19.40 2.88
C PRO A 53 -4.87 20.19 3.51
N TRP A 54 -5.93 20.46 2.73
CA TRP A 54 -7.08 21.28 3.11
C TRP A 54 -8.32 20.46 3.48
N THR A 55 -8.27 19.14 3.35
CA THR A 55 -9.34 18.21 3.79
C THR A 55 -9.23 17.90 5.27
N HIS A 56 -10.32 17.47 5.92
CA HIS A 56 -10.35 17.24 7.37
C HIS A 56 -11.10 15.96 7.74
N GLY A 57 -10.66 15.33 8.83
CA GLY A 57 -11.36 14.19 9.43
C GLY A 57 -11.60 13.04 8.44
N ILE A 58 -12.87 12.66 8.28
CA ILE A 58 -13.29 11.51 7.48
C ILE A 58 -12.92 11.70 5.99
N GLU A 59 -13.11 12.89 5.42
CA GLU A 59 -12.81 13.17 4.00
C GLU A 59 -11.34 12.88 3.66
N ARG A 60 -10.44 13.25 4.57
CA ARG A 60 -9.00 13.00 4.42
C ARG A 60 -8.70 11.50 4.38
N VAL A 61 -9.28 10.76 5.31
CA VAL A 61 -9.12 9.30 5.42
C VAL A 61 -9.73 8.59 4.20
N GLU A 62 -10.90 9.02 3.73
CA GLU A 62 -11.54 8.52 2.52
C GLU A 62 -10.70 8.76 1.27
N THR A 63 -10.07 9.94 1.17
CA THR A 63 -9.15 10.25 0.06
C THR A 63 -7.97 9.28 0.03
N ILE A 64 -7.37 9.00 1.19
CA ILE A 64 -6.25 8.06 1.32
C ILE A 64 -6.69 6.62 1.02
N HIS A 65 -7.86 6.20 1.49
CA HIS A 65 -8.43 4.90 1.14
C HIS A 65 -8.72 4.77 -0.35
N TRP A 66 -9.22 5.84 -0.98
CA TRP A 66 -9.46 5.88 -2.41
C TRP A 66 -8.14 5.69 -3.18
N LEU A 67 -7.06 6.39 -2.80
CA LEU A 67 -5.73 6.18 -3.39
C LEU A 67 -5.29 4.71 -3.29
N ALA A 68 -5.49 4.04 -2.17
CA ALA A 68 -5.18 2.61 -2.05
C ALA A 68 -6.06 1.72 -2.94
N SER A 69 -7.32 2.09 -3.15
CA SER A 69 -8.23 1.37 -4.04
C SER A 69 -7.88 1.52 -5.53
N VAL A 70 -7.18 2.61 -5.90
CA VAL A 70 -6.62 2.81 -7.24
C VAL A 70 -5.50 1.81 -7.54
N GLY A 71 -4.75 1.39 -6.51
CA GLY A 71 -3.66 0.41 -6.63
C GLY A 71 -2.36 1.03 -7.13
N GLU A 72 -1.60 0.25 -7.92
CA GLU A 72 -0.26 0.61 -8.42
C GLU A 72 -0.09 2.07 -8.89
N PRO A 73 -1.02 2.65 -9.67
CA PRO A 73 -0.86 4.03 -10.14
C PRO A 73 -0.80 5.10 -9.04
N ALA A 74 -1.23 4.79 -7.82
CA ALA A 74 -1.25 5.71 -6.68
C ALA A 74 -0.25 5.31 -5.57
N TYR A 75 0.57 4.28 -5.78
CA TYR A 75 1.51 3.80 -4.75
C TYR A 75 2.57 4.83 -4.37
N GLU A 76 3.16 5.56 -5.32
CA GLU A 76 4.10 6.63 -4.99
C GLU A 76 3.44 7.73 -4.14
N ASN A 77 2.20 8.11 -4.47
CA ASN A 77 1.47 9.10 -3.67
C ASN A 77 1.23 8.62 -2.24
N LEU A 78 0.89 7.34 -2.04
CA LEU A 78 0.73 6.77 -0.71
C LEU A 78 2.05 6.70 0.06
N LEU A 79 3.15 6.33 -0.62
CA LEU A 79 4.48 6.30 -0.03
C LEU A 79 4.93 7.70 0.41
N ASP A 80 4.68 8.73 -0.40
CA ASP A 80 4.96 10.12 -0.03
C ASP A 80 4.18 10.55 1.23
N LEU A 81 2.90 10.17 1.33
CA LEU A 81 2.05 10.50 2.49
C LEU A 81 2.49 9.85 3.80
N VAL A 82 3.30 8.78 3.78
CA VAL A 82 3.91 8.19 4.99
C VAL A 82 4.83 9.19 5.69
N SER A 83 5.38 10.15 4.95
CA SER A 83 6.26 11.20 5.48
C SER A 83 5.53 12.51 5.78
N ASP A 84 4.19 12.54 5.71
CA ASP A 84 3.40 13.72 6.08
C ASP A 84 3.60 14.04 7.57
N PRO A 85 3.84 15.32 7.95
CA PRO A 85 4.07 15.70 9.34
C PRO A 85 2.84 15.48 10.24
N ARG A 86 1.64 15.30 9.67
CA ARG A 86 0.42 15.01 10.40
C ARG A 86 0.30 13.50 10.63
N SER A 87 0.34 13.09 11.89
CA SER A 87 0.32 11.68 12.28
C SER A 87 -0.92 10.92 11.82
N ASP A 88 -2.07 11.59 11.69
CA ASP A 88 -3.29 10.98 11.16
C ASP A 88 -3.20 10.67 9.66
N VAL A 89 -2.48 11.49 8.89
CA VAL A 89 -2.21 11.25 7.46
C VAL A 89 -1.22 10.13 7.28
N ALA A 90 -0.07 10.20 7.95
CA ALA A 90 0.94 9.16 7.89
C ALA A 90 0.38 7.80 8.35
N GLY A 91 -0.39 7.78 9.44
CA GLY A 91 -1.05 6.58 9.95
C GLY A 91 -2.07 6.00 8.97
N ALA A 92 -2.92 6.85 8.37
CA ALA A 92 -3.87 6.42 7.36
C ALA A 92 -3.17 5.87 6.10
N ALA A 93 -2.08 6.51 5.65
CA ALA A 93 -1.28 6.04 4.52
C ALA A 93 -0.67 4.66 4.78
N LEU A 94 -0.07 4.46 5.96
CA LEU A 94 0.47 3.16 6.38
C LEU A 94 -0.62 2.08 6.44
N ALA A 95 -1.76 2.37 7.07
CA ALA A 95 -2.88 1.44 7.14
C ALA A 95 -3.41 1.07 5.75
N ALA A 96 -3.50 2.05 4.85
CA ALA A 96 -3.96 1.87 3.48
C ALA A 96 -2.96 1.06 2.64
N LEU A 97 -1.66 1.34 2.73
CA LEU A 97 -0.60 0.54 2.12
C LEU A 97 -0.68 -0.91 2.59
N GLY A 98 -0.73 -1.16 3.91
CA GLY A 98 -0.86 -2.52 4.45
C GLY A 98 -2.13 -3.25 4.01
N ALA A 99 -3.22 -2.54 3.73
CA ALA A 99 -4.47 -3.12 3.23
C ALA A 99 -4.37 -3.62 1.78
N THR A 100 -3.43 -3.10 0.98
CA THR A 100 -3.20 -3.57 -0.39
C THR A 100 -2.69 -5.02 -0.43
N ARG A 101 -1.94 -5.44 0.60
CA ARG A 101 -1.24 -6.74 0.68
C ARG A 101 -0.30 -7.00 -0.50
N ASP A 102 0.17 -5.96 -1.16
CA ASP A 102 1.11 -6.08 -2.27
C ASP A 102 2.55 -6.11 -1.76
N SER A 103 3.17 -7.30 -1.75
CA SER A 103 4.52 -7.49 -1.21
C SER A 103 5.60 -6.68 -1.92
N ARG A 104 5.35 -6.16 -3.12
CA ARG A 104 6.27 -5.26 -3.83
C ARG A 104 6.47 -3.94 -3.09
N LEU A 105 5.57 -3.58 -2.17
CA LEU A 105 5.66 -2.35 -1.35
C LEU A 105 6.56 -2.48 -0.12
N VAL A 106 7.05 -3.68 0.24
CA VAL A 106 7.91 -3.87 1.43
C VAL A 106 9.18 -3.02 1.34
N GLU A 107 9.93 -3.15 0.26
CA GLU A 107 11.20 -2.42 0.09
C GLU A 107 11.01 -0.91 -0.12
N PRO A 108 10.05 -0.44 -0.94
CA PRO A 108 9.71 0.97 -1.01
C PRO A 108 9.38 1.57 0.36
N LEU A 109 8.54 0.91 1.16
CA LEU A 109 8.16 1.39 2.49
C LEU A 109 9.35 1.38 3.46
N ARG A 110 10.20 0.34 3.44
CA ARG A 110 11.41 0.26 4.28
C ARG A 110 12.39 1.40 4.00
N ARG A 111 12.55 1.81 2.75
CA ARG A 111 13.47 2.87 2.33
C ARG A 111 13.06 4.26 2.80
N ILE A 112 11.79 4.48 3.14
CA ILE A 112 11.33 5.75 3.70
C ILE A 112 12.02 5.95 5.06
N PRO A 113 12.82 7.01 5.24
CA PRO A 113 13.51 7.27 6.51
C PRO A 113 12.52 7.30 7.68
N TRP A 114 12.87 6.64 8.77
CA TRP A 114 12.07 6.63 10.00
C TRP A 114 12.98 6.75 11.20
N PRO A 115 12.57 7.43 12.29
CA PRO A 115 13.32 7.38 13.54
C PRO A 115 13.34 5.92 14.04
N VAL A 116 14.52 5.29 14.00
CA VAL A 116 14.71 3.85 14.31
C VAL A 116 14.14 3.48 15.70
N GLU A 117 14.17 4.45 16.62
CA GLU A 117 13.83 4.30 18.03
C GLU A 117 12.44 4.86 18.42
N SER A 118 11.57 5.22 17.47
CA SER A 118 10.22 5.69 17.86
C SER A 118 9.37 4.52 18.37
N GLU A 119 9.29 4.36 19.70
CA GLU A 119 8.32 3.45 20.35
C GLU A 119 6.88 3.98 20.28
N ASP A 120 6.62 4.95 19.39
CA ASP A 120 5.32 5.57 19.25
C ASP A 120 4.33 4.70 18.47
N ALA A 121 3.05 5.02 18.62
CA ALA A 121 1.97 4.32 17.95
C ALA A 121 2.14 4.31 16.41
N LEU A 122 2.77 5.34 15.84
CA LEU A 122 2.99 5.45 14.40
C LEU A 122 4.10 4.49 13.91
N GLY A 123 5.17 4.29 14.68
CA GLY A 123 6.17 3.27 14.40
C GLY A 123 5.58 1.85 14.44
N LEU A 124 4.65 1.57 15.36
CA LEU A 124 3.92 0.31 15.40
C LEU A 124 2.94 0.18 14.22
N GLU A 125 2.31 1.25 13.77
CA GLU A 125 1.50 1.24 12.55
C GLU A 125 2.33 0.88 11.32
N ARG A 126 3.55 1.40 11.23
CA ARG A 126 4.49 1.06 10.16
C ARG A 126 4.88 -0.41 10.20
N ALA A 127 5.18 -0.94 11.38
CA ALA A 127 5.46 -2.37 11.55
C ALA A 127 4.26 -3.25 11.18
N ARG A 128 3.02 -2.82 11.50
CA ARG A 128 1.79 -3.51 11.08
C ARG A 128 1.65 -3.50 9.56
N ALA A 129 1.85 -2.35 8.92
CA ALA A 129 1.76 -2.22 7.47
C ALA A 129 2.77 -3.17 6.80
N LEU A 130 4.04 -3.11 7.21
CA LEU A 130 5.11 -3.99 6.71
C LEU A 130 4.78 -5.48 6.88
N LEU A 131 4.31 -5.91 8.07
CA LEU A 131 3.90 -7.31 8.28
C LEU A 131 2.78 -7.73 7.32
N ARG A 132 1.76 -6.88 7.10
CA ARG A 132 0.65 -7.17 6.17
C ARG A 132 1.09 -7.21 4.71
N LEU A 133 2.17 -6.52 4.36
CA LEU A 133 2.84 -6.61 3.07
C LEU A 133 3.75 -7.85 2.96
N GLY A 134 3.95 -8.60 4.06
CA GLY A 134 4.74 -9.83 4.07
C GLY A 134 6.13 -9.71 4.71
N ASP A 135 6.43 -8.61 5.40
CA ASP A 135 7.67 -8.47 6.16
C ASP A 135 7.54 -9.11 7.55
N TRP A 136 7.80 -10.41 7.62
CA TRP A 136 7.73 -11.19 8.86
C TRP A 136 8.76 -10.77 9.91
N SER A 137 9.83 -10.04 9.52
CA SER A 137 10.80 -9.51 10.48
C SER A 137 10.21 -8.46 11.43
N MET A 138 8.98 -7.98 11.17
CA MET A 138 8.26 -7.05 12.04
C MET A 138 7.55 -7.71 13.22
N ILE A 139 7.49 -9.05 13.28
CA ILE A 139 6.83 -9.75 14.38
C ILE A 139 7.36 -9.33 15.76
N PRO A 140 8.68 -9.32 16.04
CA PRO A 140 9.22 -8.86 17.33
C PRO A 140 8.72 -7.47 17.74
N ARG A 141 8.77 -6.50 16.81
CA ARG A 141 8.33 -5.11 17.05
C ARG A 141 6.85 -5.06 17.45
N LEU A 142 6.01 -5.87 16.80
CA LEU A 142 4.58 -5.95 17.11
C LEU A 142 4.29 -6.71 18.40
N VAL A 143 5.12 -7.71 18.73
CA VAL A 143 5.07 -8.40 20.03
C VAL A 143 5.42 -7.43 21.17
N ASP A 144 6.40 -6.54 20.98
CA ASP A 144 6.68 -5.45 21.94
C ASP A 144 5.49 -4.48 22.06
N GLY A 145 4.80 -4.21 20.94
CA GLY A 145 3.56 -3.43 20.92
C GLY A 145 2.40 -4.02 21.75
N LEU A 146 2.44 -5.31 22.09
CA LEU A 146 1.50 -5.93 23.03
C LEU A 146 1.71 -5.47 24.48
N GLU A 147 2.84 -4.84 24.80
CA GLU A 147 3.12 -4.27 26.12
C GLU A 147 2.75 -2.78 26.22
N HIS A 148 2.40 -2.15 25.10
CA HIS A 148 2.10 -0.72 25.01
C HIS A 148 0.96 -0.27 25.94
N GLU A 149 1.02 0.94 26.49
CA GLU A 149 0.04 1.47 27.47
C GLU A 149 -1.37 1.64 26.88
N SER A 150 -1.47 2.06 25.62
CA SER A 150 -2.73 2.19 24.89
C SER A 150 -3.35 0.84 24.54
N PHE A 151 -4.59 0.64 25.00
CA PHE A 151 -5.42 -0.53 24.64
C PHE A 151 -5.60 -0.69 23.13
N MET A 152 -5.77 0.42 22.41
CA MET A 152 -5.95 0.40 20.96
C MET A 152 -4.69 -0.13 20.26
N VAL A 153 -3.51 0.34 20.67
CA VAL A 153 -2.24 -0.10 20.10
C VAL A 153 -2.02 -1.60 20.31
N ARG A 154 -2.26 -2.10 21.53
CA ARG A 154 -2.18 -3.54 21.82
C ARG A 154 -3.13 -4.36 20.95
N THR A 155 -4.36 -3.87 20.76
CA THR A 155 -5.38 -4.53 19.93
C THR A 155 -4.95 -4.59 18.47
N LEU A 156 -4.44 -3.49 17.93
CA LEU A 156 -3.98 -3.42 16.54
C LEU A 156 -2.74 -4.31 16.29
N CYS A 157 -1.82 -4.37 17.25
CA CYS A 157 -0.65 -5.26 17.19
C CYS A 157 -1.09 -6.73 17.22
N LEU A 158 -1.95 -7.10 18.18
CA LEU A 158 -2.50 -8.46 18.25
C LEU A 158 -3.24 -8.84 16.96
N GLN A 159 -4.06 -7.93 16.41
CA GLN A 159 -4.78 -8.18 15.18
C GLN A 159 -3.82 -8.48 14.02
N ALA A 160 -2.77 -7.69 13.85
CA ALA A 160 -1.78 -7.91 12.79
C ALA A 160 -1.04 -9.25 12.97
N LEU A 161 -0.65 -9.57 14.20
CA LEU A 161 -0.02 -10.86 14.55
C LEU A 161 -0.97 -12.03 14.24
N ARG A 162 -2.25 -11.96 14.64
CA ARG A 162 -3.26 -12.98 14.35
C ARG A 162 -3.53 -13.13 12.86
N GLU A 163 -3.62 -12.03 12.12
CA GLU A 163 -3.83 -12.04 10.67
C GLU A 163 -2.69 -12.79 9.95
N ALA A 164 -1.44 -12.53 10.34
CA ALA A 164 -0.26 -13.13 9.72
C ALA A 164 -0.02 -14.58 10.16
N THR A 165 -0.10 -14.85 11.47
CA THR A 165 0.37 -16.12 12.06
C THR A 165 -0.75 -17.12 12.34
N ARG A 166 -2.01 -16.66 12.44
CA ARG A 166 -3.16 -17.42 12.96
C ARG A 166 -3.07 -17.84 14.42
N GLU A 167 -2.12 -17.29 15.17
CA GLU A 167 -1.91 -17.55 16.60
C GLU A 167 -2.42 -16.38 17.45
N ASP A 168 -2.84 -16.65 18.70
CA ASP A 168 -3.24 -15.62 19.67
C ASP A 168 -2.59 -15.77 21.06
N PHE A 169 -2.13 -16.97 21.43
CA PHE A 169 -1.51 -17.32 22.72
C PHE A 169 -2.29 -16.82 23.94
N ASP A 170 -3.61 -16.97 23.90
CA ASP A 170 -4.59 -16.46 24.90
C ASP A 170 -4.33 -15.03 25.36
N TYR A 171 -3.73 -14.21 24.51
CA TYR A 171 -3.43 -12.82 24.85
C TYR A 171 -4.70 -11.98 24.73
N HIS A 172 -5.06 -11.29 25.81
CA HIS A 172 -6.21 -10.40 25.86
C HIS A 172 -5.75 -8.95 26.12
N PRO A 173 -5.96 -8.01 25.17
CA PRO A 173 -5.47 -6.63 25.30
C PRO A 173 -6.03 -5.89 26.52
N GLY A 174 -7.21 -6.25 26.99
CA GLY A 174 -7.91 -5.61 28.11
C GLY A 174 -7.52 -6.11 29.49
N GLU A 175 -6.72 -7.18 29.58
CA GLU A 175 -6.29 -7.72 30.86
C GLU A 175 -5.25 -6.83 31.56
N LYS A 176 -5.10 -7.09 32.86
CA LYS A 176 -4.05 -6.49 33.69
C LYS A 176 -2.68 -6.86 33.13
N GLU A 177 -1.73 -5.94 33.24
CA GLU A 177 -0.38 -6.08 32.69
C GLU A 177 0.27 -7.42 33.03
N LEU A 178 0.21 -7.86 34.30
CA LEU A 178 0.79 -9.13 34.73
C LEU A 178 0.22 -10.35 33.99
N ALA A 179 -1.08 -10.36 33.70
CA ALA A 179 -1.72 -11.45 32.94
C ALA A 179 -1.28 -11.41 31.46
N ARG A 180 -1.23 -10.21 30.87
CA ARG A 180 -0.77 -10.02 29.48
C ARG A 180 0.66 -10.49 29.24
N ARG A 181 1.56 -10.32 30.22
CA ARG A 181 2.98 -10.72 30.12
C ARG A 181 3.16 -12.20 29.76
N PHE A 182 2.30 -13.09 30.24
CA PHE A 182 2.37 -14.51 29.88
C PHE A 182 2.11 -14.75 28.39
N GLY A 183 1.13 -14.04 27.80
CA GLY A 183 0.89 -14.09 26.36
C GLY A 183 2.08 -13.54 25.55
N VAL A 184 2.68 -12.44 26.01
CA VAL A 184 3.88 -11.85 25.37
C VAL A 184 5.07 -12.80 25.41
N VAL A 185 5.31 -13.48 26.54
CA VAL A 185 6.37 -14.50 26.64
C VAL A 185 6.14 -15.62 25.63
N ARG A 186 4.91 -16.14 25.52
CA ARG A 186 4.57 -17.18 24.52
C ARG A 186 4.78 -16.70 23.08
N TRP A 187 4.42 -15.46 22.76
CA TRP A 187 4.73 -14.84 21.47
C TRP A 187 6.23 -14.81 21.18
N ARG A 188 7.05 -14.36 22.14
CA ARG A 188 8.51 -14.28 22.01
C ARG A 188 9.13 -15.67 21.83
N GLU A 189 8.71 -16.64 22.62
CA GLU A 189 9.16 -18.03 22.51
C GLU A 189 8.80 -18.64 21.15
N TRP A 190 7.56 -18.45 20.70
CA TRP A 190 7.10 -18.93 19.39
C TRP A 190 7.91 -18.35 18.24
N TRP A 191 8.24 -17.05 18.29
CA TRP A 191 9.07 -16.39 17.28
C TRP A 191 10.51 -16.87 17.36
N ASN A 192 11.12 -16.96 18.55
CA ASN A 192 12.49 -17.41 18.73
C ASN A 192 12.72 -18.84 18.23
N ALA A 193 11.71 -19.71 18.35
CA ALA A 193 11.77 -21.06 17.79
C ALA A 193 11.79 -21.10 16.24
N ARG A 194 11.45 -19.99 15.58
CA ARG A 194 11.26 -19.87 14.12
C ARG A 194 12.16 -18.83 13.46
N SER A 195 12.74 -17.91 14.22
CA SER A 195 13.53 -16.78 13.70
C SER A 195 14.85 -17.21 13.05
N SER A 196 15.22 -18.49 13.14
CA SER A 196 16.32 -19.08 12.38
C SER A 196 15.91 -19.50 10.96
N ASP A 197 14.61 -19.54 10.65
CA ASP A 197 14.11 -19.82 9.30
C ASP A 197 14.35 -18.60 8.39
N PRO A 198 15.22 -18.72 7.36
CA PRO A 198 15.56 -17.61 6.50
C PRO A 198 14.36 -17.07 5.69
N ILE A 199 13.32 -17.89 5.49
CA ILE A 199 12.07 -17.47 4.83
C ILE A 199 11.35 -16.40 5.67
N LEU A 200 11.44 -16.49 7.00
CA LEU A 200 10.73 -15.59 7.93
C LEU A 200 11.53 -14.32 8.24
N THR A 201 12.85 -14.33 8.06
CA THR A 201 13.70 -13.16 8.33
C THR A 201 14.11 -12.40 7.07
N GLY A 202 13.59 -12.78 5.89
CA GLY A 202 13.98 -12.18 4.61
C GLY A 202 15.41 -12.52 4.17
N GLY A 203 15.99 -13.59 4.72
CA GLY A 203 17.34 -14.07 4.42
C GLY A 203 17.34 -15.13 3.32
N GLY A 204 16.85 -14.83 2.13
CA GLY A 204 16.83 -15.81 1.05
C GLY A 204 16.79 -15.16 -0.33
N GLY A 205 17.97 -14.78 -0.84
CA GLY A 205 18.19 -14.28 -2.20
C GLY A 205 18.77 -12.88 -2.27
#